data_AF-A0A090VKM8-F1
#
_entry.id   AF-A0A090VKM8-F1
#
_cell.length_a   1.000
_cell.length_b   1.000
_cell.length_c   1.000
_cell.angle_alpha   90.00
_cell.angle_beta   90.00
_cell.angle_gamma   90.00
#
_symmetry.space_group_name_H-M   'P 1'
#
loop_
_entity.id
_entity.type
_entity.pdbx_description
1 polymer ?
#
loop_
_entity_poly.entity_id
_entity_poly.type
_entity_poly.pdbx_seq_one_letter_code
_entity_poly.pdbx_strand_id
1 'polypeptide(L)'
;MWFFMRKMYNDKKKNIAILAGSFILFVSALGLVRTQAPIIGDVLWMKAMIPHHSIAILTSERADIKDPEVKKLADDIIKAQKKEIEEMKAMIKRLENEK
;
A
#
# COMPACT_ATOMS: atom_id res chain seq x y z
N MET A 1 14.23 -17.18 18.33
CA MET A 1 13.01 -17.26 19.18
C MET A 1 12.38 -18.66 19.19
N TRP A 2 11.98 -19.21 18.04
CA TRP A 2 11.26 -20.50 17.93
C TRP A 2 11.96 -21.70 18.60
N PHE A 3 13.29 -21.76 18.54
CA PHE A 3 14.07 -22.86 19.12
C PHE A 3 13.93 -22.98 20.65
N PHE A 4 13.68 -21.85 21.35
CA PHE A 4 13.61 -21.78 22.82
C PHE A 4 12.19 -22.02 23.37
N MET A 5 11.14 -21.88 22.55
CA MET A 5 9.74 -22.00 22.98
C MET A 5 9.10 -23.37 22.71
N ARG A 6 9.88 -24.37 22.24
CA ARG A 6 9.35 -25.71 21.88
C ARG A 6 8.65 -26.42 23.04
N LYS A 7 8.99 -26.08 24.30
CA LYS A 7 8.38 -26.63 25.53
C LYS A 7 7.15 -25.85 26.04
N MET A 8 6.84 -24.67 25.51
CA MET A 8 5.68 -23.89 25.94
C MET A 8 4.37 -24.34 25.28
N TYR A 9 4.48 -25.00 24.12
CA TYR A 9 3.32 -25.48 23.38
C TYR A 9 3.22 -27.00 23.43
N ASN A 10 2.50 -27.50 24.43
CA ASN A 10 2.41 -28.93 24.73
C ASN A 10 1.64 -29.77 23.69
N ASP A 11 0.76 -29.12 22.91
CA ASP A 11 -0.04 -29.81 21.89
C ASP A 11 0.63 -29.75 20.51
N LYS A 12 1.29 -30.86 20.14
CA LYS A 12 1.99 -31.00 18.86
C LYS A 12 1.05 -30.80 17.65
N LYS A 13 -0.23 -31.18 17.75
CA LYS A 13 -1.19 -31.05 16.64
C LYS A 13 -1.52 -29.59 16.39
N LYS A 14 -1.80 -28.83 17.46
CA LYS A 14 -2.07 -27.39 17.37
C LYS A 14 -0.87 -26.62 16.81
N ASN A 15 0.35 -26.99 17.20
CA ASN A 15 1.56 -26.34 16.70
C ASN A 15 1.77 -26.54 15.22
N ILE A 16 1.59 -27.78 14.73
CA ILE A 16 1.70 -28.09 13.31
C ILE A 16 0.60 -27.33 12.53
N ALA A 17 -0.62 -27.30 13.06
CA ALA A 17 -1.72 -26.55 12.44
C ALA A 17 -1.42 -25.05 12.33
N ILE A 18 -0.88 -24.43 13.39
CA ILE A 18 -0.48 -23.00 13.38
C ILE A 18 0.62 -22.76 12.34
N LEU A 19 1.66 -23.60 12.30
CA LEU A 19 2.77 -23.43 11.37
C LEU A 19 2.34 -23.61 9.92
N ALA A 20 1.56 -24.66 9.62
CA ALA A 20 1.03 -24.91 8.29
C ALA A 20 0.10 -23.77 7.85
N GLY A 21 -0.82 -23.35 8.73
CA GLY A 21 -1.72 -22.23 8.47
C GLY A 21 -0.96 -20.93 8.21
N SER A 22 0.07 -20.64 9.01
CA SER A 22 0.93 -19.45 8.84
C SER A 22 1.71 -19.50 7.53
N PHE A 23 2.23 -20.67 7.14
CA PHE A 23 2.94 -20.83 5.87
C PHE A 23 2.01 -20.64 4.67
N ILE A 24 0.81 -21.23 4.71
CA ILE A 24 -0.21 -21.06 3.66
C ILE A 24 -0.62 -19.59 3.56
N LEU A 25 -0.91 -18.94 4.69
CA LEU A 25 -1.25 -17.52 4.73
C LEU A 25 -0.13 -16.66 4.13
N PHE A 26 1.12 -16.93 4.51
CA PHE A 26 2.29 -16.22 4.01
C PHE A 26 2.46 -16.38 2.50
N VAL A 27 2.44 -17.60 1.98
CA VAL A 27 2.58 -17.87 0.54
C VAL A 27 1.43 -17.25 -0.25
N SER A 28 0.20 -17.32 0.27
CA SER A 28 -0.96 -16.73 -0.38
C SER A 28 -0.86 -15.21 -0.44
N ALA A 29 -0.55 -14.56 0.69
CA ALA A 29 -0.38 -13.11 0.75
C ALA A 29 0.78 -12.65 -0.16
N LEU A 30 1.90 -13.39 -0.15
CA LEU A 30 3.04 -13.13 -1.04
C LEU A 30 2.67 -13.29 -2.51
N GLY A 31 1.90 -14.32 -2.85
CA GLY A 31 1.39 -14.53 -4.20
C GLY A 31 0.56 -13.34 -4.66
N LEU A 32 -0.48 -12.99 -3.89
CA LEU A 32 -1.39 -11.89 -4.21
C LEU A 32 -0.69 -10.55 -4.39
N VAL A 33 0.28 -10.20 -3.53
CA VAL A 33 1.00 -8.91 -3.66
C VAL A 33 1.94 -8.90 -4.87
N ARG A 34 2.45 -10.07 -5.30
CA ARG A 34 3.32 -10.20 -6.47
C ARG A 34 2.53 -10.29 -7.77
N THR A 35 1.30 -10.79 -7.74
CA THR A 35 0.44 -10.96 -8.91
C THR A 35 -0.67 -9.92 -8.93
N GLN A 36 -0.34 -8.70 -9.39
CA GLN A 36 -1.32 -7.62 -9.55
C GLN A 36 -2.04 -7.69 -10.91
N ALA A 37 -1.36 -8.12 -11.96
CA ALA A 37 -1.98 -8.44 -13.25
C ALA A 37 -2.63 -9.84 -13.19
N PRO A 38 -3.83 -10.06 -13.77
CA PRO A 38 -4.68 -9.10 -14.49
C PRO A 38 -5.75 -8.42 -13.61
N ILE A 39 -5.70 -8.60 -12.28
CA ILE A 39 -6.78 -8.24 -11.35
C ILE A 39 -6.91 -6.72 -11.19
N ILE A 40 -5.78 -6.00 -11.18
CA ILE A 40 -5.74 -4.55 -10.98
C ILE A 40 -5.72 -3.85 -12.34
N GLY A 41 -6.86 -3.29 -12.75
CA GLY A 41 -6.99 -2.44 -13.95
C GLY A 41 -6.97 -0.93 -13.63
N ASP A 42 -7.01 -0.10 -14.67
CA ASP A 42 -6.82 1.36 -14.62
C ASP A 42 -7.62 2.06 -13.52
N VAL A 43 -8.93 1.80 -13.43
CA VAL A 43 -9.80 2.45 -12.44
C VAL A 43 -9.42 2.07 -11.01
N LEU A 44 -9.12 0.79 -10.76
CA LEU A 44 -8.76 0.33 -9.41
C LEU A 44 -7.39 0.87 -9.01
N TRP A 45 -6.45 0.93 -9.96
CA TRP A 45 -5.14 1.53 -9.74
C TRP A 45 -5.26 3.02 -9.38
N MET A 46 -6.02 3.81 -10.15
CA MET A 46 -6.21 5.24 -9.87
C MET A 46 -6.94 5.48 -8.54
N LYS A 47 -7.97 4.68 -8.22
CA LYS A 47 -8.66 4.76 -6.91
C LYS A 47 -7.72 4.50 -5.74
N ALA A 48 -6.72 3.63 -5.90
CA ALA A 48 -5.70 3.37 -4.89
C ALA A 48 -4.62 4.47 -4.83
N MET A 49 -4.30 5.10 -5.96
CA MET A 49 -3.27 6.16 -6.00
C MET A 49 -3.74 7.49 -5.45
N ILE A 50 -5.02 7.85 -5.58
CA ILE A 50 -5.56 9.09 -4.98
C ILE A 50 -5.24 9.19 -3.46
N PRO A 51 -5.55 8.19 -2.61
CA PRO A 51 -5.20 8.25 -1.20
C PRO A 51 -3.69 8.13 -0.94
N HIS A 52 -2.93 7.37 -1.74
CA HIS A 52 -1.46 7.32 -1.65
C HIS A 52 -0.85 8.73 -1.84
N HIS A 53 -1.27 9.43 -2.90
CA HIS A 53 -0.88 10.81 -3.18
C HIS A 53 -1.31 11.78 -2.06
N SER A 54 -2.52 11.59 -1.53
CA SER A 54 -3.04 12.41 -0.43
C SER A 54 -2.19 12.31 0.84
N ILE A 55 -1.63 11.12 1.13
CA ILE A 55 -0.71 10.94 2.26
C ILE A 55 0.61 11.69 2.03
N ALA A 56 1.14 11.69 0.80
CA ALA A 56 2.35 12.44 0.47
C ALA A 56 2.16 13.95 0.65
N ILE A 57 1.01 14.48 0.21
CA ILE A 57 0.60 15.87 0.44
C ILE A 57 0.54 16.15 1.95
N LEU A 58 -0.20 15.33 2.70
CA LEU A 58 -0.40 15.52 4.14
C LEU A 58 0.92 15.50 4.92
N THR A 59 1.82 14.60 4.56
CA THR A 59 3.14 14.46 5.19
C THR A 59 4.00 15.67 4.89
N SER A 60 3.98 16.15 3.64
CA SER A 60 4.73 17.33 3.21
C SER A 60 4.20 18.61 3.87
N GLU A 61 2.88 18.78 3.98
CA GLU A 61 2.25 19.95 4.62
C GLU A 61 2.48 20.02 6.14
N ARG A 62 2.70 18.88 6.80
CA ARG A 62 2.89 18.78 8.27
C ARG A 62 4.34 18.68 8.72
N ALA A 63 5.27 18.45 7.80
CA ALA A 63 6.67 18.29 8.14
C ALA A 63 7.29 19.62 8.56
N ASP A 64 8.04 19.63 9.66
CA ASP A 64 8.77 20.81 10.12
C ASP A 64 10.11 20.98 9.39
N ILE A 65 10.04 21.25 8.09
CA ILE A 65 11.21 21.35 7.21
C ILE A 65 11.85 22.74 7.33
N LYS A 66 13.13 22.79 7.73
CA LYS A 66 13.89 24.04 7.89
C LYS A 66 14.81 24.37 6.72
N ASP A 67 15.35 23.33 6.07
CA ASP A 67 16.23 23.51 4.93
C ASP A 67 15.47 24.07 3.71
N PRO A 68 15.93 25.17 3.07
CA PRO A 68 15.21 25.79 1.96
C PRO A 68 15.08 24.90 0.72
N GLU A 69 16.08 24.06 0.43
CA GLU A 69 16.06 23.14 -0.70
C GLU A 69 15.03 22.04 -0.47
N VAL A 70 15.02 21.46 0.74
CA VAL A 70 14.05 20.43 1.11
C VAL A 70 12.62 20.99 1.16
N LYS A 71 12.44 22.24 1.59
CA LYS A 71 11.12 22.89 1.60
C LYS A 71 10.58 23.06 0.18
N LYS A 72 11.44 23.51 -0.75
CA LYS A 72 11.08 23.61 -2.16
C LYS A 72 10.66 22.25 -2.73
N LEU A 73 11.40 21.19 -2.41
CA LEU A 73 11.03 19.83 -2.81
C LEU A 73 9.65 19.43 -2.28
N ALA A 74 9.34 19.72 -1.03
CA ALA A 74 8.02 19.43 -0.44
C ALA A 74 6.88 20.20 -1.14
N ASP A 75 7.09 21.48 -1.44
CA ASP A 75 6.12 22.31 -2.17
C ASP A 75 5.90 21.78 -3.61
N ASP A 76 6.97 21.36 -4.28
CA ASP A 76 6.92 20.76 -5.62
C ASP A 76 6.16 19.42 -5.62
N ILE A 77 6.40 18.57 -4.61
CA ILE A 77 5.64 17.33 -4.40
C ILE A 77 4.15 17.64 -4.21
N ILE A 78 3.80 18.57 -3.32
CA ILE A 78 2.39 18.93 -3.07
C ILE A 78 1.70 19.37 -4.37
N LYS A 79 2.36 20.23 -5.14
CA LYS A 79 1.82 20.75 -6.40
C LYS A 79 1.61 19.64 -7.44
N ALA A 80 2.60 18.77 -7.64
CA ALA A 80 2.51 17.67 -8.59
C ALA A 80 1.40 16.69 -8.19
N GLN A 81 1.37 16.27 -6.93
CA GLN A 81 0.44 15.27 -6.41
C GLN A 81 -1.02 15.77 -6.46
N LYS A 82 -1.27 17.07 -6.19
CA LYS A 82 -2.61 17.68 -6.35
C LYS A 82 -3.07 17.66 -7.81
N LYS A 83 -2.18 17.96 -8.76
CA LYS A 83 -2.48 17.91 -10.20
C LYS A 83 -2.83 16.47 -10.64
N GLU A 84 -2.02 15.51 -10.24
CA GLU A 84 -2.20 14.09 -10.58
C GLU A 84 -3.50 13.52 -10.00
N ILE A 85 -3.90 13.93 -8.79
CA ILE A 85 -5.21 13.54 -8.21
C ILE A 85 -6.37 14.01 -9.10
N GLU A 86 -6.34 15.24 -9.58
CA GLU A 86 -7.40 15.77 -10.44
C GLU A 86 -7.42 15.08 -11.81
N GLU A 87 -6.26 14.77 -12.38
CA GLU A 87 -6.15 13.98 -13.61
C GLU A 87 -6.73 12.57 -13.42
N MET A 88 -6.40 11.89 -12.33
CA MET A 88 -6.96 10.58 -11.99
C MET A 88 -8.47 10.60 -11.81
N LYS A 89 -9.01 11.61 -11.11
CA LYS A 89 -10.48 11.76 -10.95
C LYS A 89 -11.18 11.94 -12.30
N ALA A 90 -10.61 12.76 -13.19
CA ALA A 90 -11.15 12.98 -14.52
C ALA A 90 -11.13 11.69 -15.36
N MET A 91 -10.03 10.94 -15.32
CA MET A 91 -9.89 9.67 -16.03
C MET A 91 -10.84 8.59 -15.47
N ILE A 92 -10.98 8.48 -14.15
CA ILE A 92 -11.96 7.57 -13.52
C ILE A 92 -13.37 7.88 -14.04
N LYS A 93 -13.78 9.16 -13.99
CA LYS A 93 -15.11 9.58 -14.44
C LYS A 93 -15.33 9.24 -15.93
N ARG A 94 -14.32 9.47 -16.77
CA ARG A 94 -14.37 9.13 -18.20
C ARG A 94 -14.56 7.63 -18.40
N LEU A 95 -13.71 6.80 -17.78
CA LEU A 95 -13.74 5.34 -17.94
C LEU A 95 -14.98 4.67 -17.32
N GLU A 96 -15.57 5.27 -16.28
CA GLU A 96 -16.83 4.78 -15.69
C GLU A 96 -18.05 5.14 -16.54
N ASN A 97 -18.02 6.26 -17.28
CA ASN A 97 -19.10 6.67 -18.19
C ASN A 97 -19.04 6.00 -19.57
N GLU A 98 -17.89 5.44 -19.96
CA GLU A 98 -17.68 4.67 -21.20
C GLU A 98 -18.13 3.20 -21.07
N LYS A 99 -18.57 2.78 -19.89
CA LYS A 99 -19.10 1.43 -19.59
C LYS A 99 -20.62 1.42 -19.62
#